data_AF-A9NRF4-F1
#
_entry.id   AF-A9NRF4-F1
#
_cell.length_a   1.000
_cell.length_b   1.000
_cell.length_c   1.000
_cell.angle_alpha   90.00
_cell.angle_beta   90.00
_cell.angle_gamma   90.00
#
_symmetry.space_group_name_H-M   'P 1'
#
loop_
_entity.id
_entity.type
_entity.pdbx_description
1 polymer ?
#
loop_
_entity_poly.entity_id
_entity_poly.type
_entity_poly.pdbx_seq_one_letter_code
_entity_poly.pdbx_strand_id
1 'polypeptide(L)'
;MAGIPAALEVANKYGIRLIPGVEISAMFTPMVDSGKGEPVHILAYYSSCGPTNFAELEERLASIREGRYLRAQTMLQKLKALKMPLKSEHVARIAGDGVAPGRLHVARAMVEARYVDNIKQAFNKYLYDGGPAYATGAEIHSEEAIQLICRTGGVAILAHPWGLKNPVSVVRKLKAAGLQGIEVYRSDGKAAGFHELADAYQLLKLGGSDFHGRGGPDETDLGKVNIPDSAMHEFLKVAQPIWHDAIKNILLSFAEETKAIGFDSFGKYKCLKGDMHLRNNALGDKEEIVALHLSSWLTKEERVTVEEEAIKLKLSYTVICDKGKETSVVSR
;
A
#
# COMPACT_ATOMS: atom_id res chain seq x y z
N MET A 1 3.67 4.86 2.82
CA MET A 1 2.21 4.64 3.02
C MET A 1 1.59 5.72 3.92
N ALA A 2 1.82 7.01 3.63
CA ALA A 2 1.61 8.11 4.59
C ALA A 2 0.15 8.44 4.94
N GLY A 3 -0.82 8.14 4.07
CA GLY A 3 -2.24 8.44 4.29
C GLY A 3 -2.99 7.45 5.20
N ILE A 4 -2.38 6.29 5.50
CA ILE A 4 -3.04 5.20 6.22
C ILE A 4 -3.39 5.56 7.68
N PRO A 5 -2.51 6.21 8.48
CA PRO A 5 -2.86 6.58 9.85
C PRO A 5 -4.14 7.42 9.95
N ALA A 6 -4.27 8.46 9.12
CA ALA A 6 -5.46 9.32 9.08
C ALA A 6 -6.71 8.53 8.62
N ALA A 7 -6.55 7.65 7.63
CA ALA A 7 -7.63 6.79 7.17
C ALA A 7 -8.11 5.81 8.26
N LEU A 8 -7.19 5.20 9.01
CA LEU A 8 -7.51 4.30 10.13
C LEU A 8 -8.26 5.02 11.25
N GLU A 9 -7.86 6.25 11.59
CA GLU A 9 -8.53 7.06 12.60
C GLU A 9 -10.00 7.33 12.22
N VAL A 10 -10.21 7.80 10.98
CA VAL A 10 -11.56 8.08 10.46
C VAL A 10 -12.39 6.81 10.34
N ALA A 11 -11.81 5.73 9.82
CA ALA A 11 -12.51 4.45 9.68
C ALA A 11 -12.99 3.92 11.05
N ASN A 12 -12.15 3.99 12.08
CA ASN A 12 -12.53 3.61 13.44
C ASN A 12 -13.67 4.46 14.00
N LYS A 13 -13.65 5.78 13.77
CA LYS A 13 -14.72 6.70 14.20
C LYS A 13 -16.09 6.32 13.62
N TYR A 14 -16.12 5.81 12.39
CA TYR A 14 -17.35 5.43 11.70
C TYR A 14 -17.66 3.94 11.73
N GLY A 15 -16.88 3.13 12.47
CA GLY A 15 -17.08 1.67 12.51
C GLY A 15 -16.84 0.98 11.17
N ILE A 16 -16.04 1.60 10.29
CA ILE A 16 -15.66 1.05 8.99
C ILE A 16 -14.40 0.22 9.18
N ARG A 17 -14.41 -1.02 8.68
CA ARG A 17 -13.20 -1.84 8.62
C ARG A 17 -12.32 -1.35 7.45
N LEU A 18 -11.13 -0.87 7.77
CA LEU A 18 -10.11 -0.51 6.78
C LEU A 18 -9.07 -1.61 6.67
N ILE A 19 -8.71 -1.99 5.44
CA ILE A 19 -7.54 -2.81 5.16
C ILE A 19 -6.45 -1.88 4.62
N PRO A 20 -5.34 -1.67 5.34
CA PRO A 20 -4.21 -0.89 4.86
C PRO A 20 -3.70 -1.39 3.51
N GLY A 21 -3.43 -0.48 2.59
CA GLY A 21 -2.84 -0.85 1.31
C GLY A 21 -2.20 0.30 0.54
N VAL A 22 -1.51 -0.08 -0.53
CA VAL A 22 -0.85 0.84 -1.47
C VAL A 22 -0.88 0.25 -2.88
N GLU A 23 -1.08 1.11 -3.89
CA GLU A 23 -0.89 0.75 -5.29
C GLU A 23 0.54 1.11 -5.73
N ILE A 24 1.30 0.10 -6.14
CA ILE A 24 2.68 0.23 -6.59
C ILE A 24 2.72 0.23 -8.11
N SER A 25 3.21 1.32 -8.72
CA SER A 25 3.51 1.34 -10.15
C SER A 25 4.76 0.53 -10.43
N ALA A 26 4.65 -0.42 -11.36
CA ALA A 26 5.73 -1.28 -11.80
C ALA A 26 5.78 -1.36 -13.33
N MET A 27 6.85 -1.95 -13.86
CA MET A 27 7.03 -2.23 -15.27
C MET A 27 7.08 -3.75 -15.48
N PHE A 28 6.20 -4.26 -16.34
CA PHE A 28 6.28 -5.63 -16.83
C PHE A 28 7.14 -5.67 -18.09
N THR A 29 8.20 -6.46 -18.08
CA THR A 29 9.10 -6.65 -19.23
C THR A 29 9.10 -8.12 -19.64
N PRO A 30 8.63 -8.46 -20.86
CA PRO A 30 8.72 -9.83 -21.36
C PRO A 30 10.19 -10.27 -21.47
N MET A 31 10.54 -11.45 -20.96
CA MET A 31 11.92 -11.96 -21.04
C MET A 31 12.33 -12.48 -22.43
N VAL A 32 11.35 -12.80 -23.29
CA VAL A 32 11.62 -13.55 -24.54
C VAL A 32 11.79 -12.62 -25.75
N ASP A 33 11.32 -11.38 -25.66
CA ASP A 33 11.43 -10.42 -26.75
C ASP A 33 12.06 -9.13 -26.22
N SER A 34 12.83 -8.45 -27.06
CA SER A 34 13.25 -7.04 -26.88
C SER A 34 12.06 -6.06 -26.87
N GLY A 35 10.89 -6.53 -26.46
CA GLY A 35 9.65 -5.79 -26.39
C GLY A 35 9.74 -4.66 -25.38
N LYS A 36 9.12 -3.54 -25.72
CA LYS A 36 8.95 -2.41 -24.80
C LYS A 36 8.13 -2.91 -23.60
N GLY A 37 8.65 -2.67 -22.39
CA GLY A 37 7.90 -2.95 -21.17
C GLY A 37 6.54 -2.26 -21.17
N GLU A 38 5.55 -2.86 -20.51
CA GLU A 38 4.24 -2.25 -20.28
C GLU A 38 4.05 -1.90 -18.79
N PRO A 39 3.50 -0.73 -18.49
CA PRO A 39 3.23 -0.35 -17.11
C PRO A 39 2.14 -1.25 -16.51
N VAL A 40 2.36 -1.73 -15.30
CA VAL A 40 1.38 -2.51 -14.53
C VAL A 40 1.30 -1.97 -13.11
N HIS A 41 0.16 -2.13 -12.46
CA HIS A 41 -0.01 -1.70 -11.07
C HIS A 41 -0.30 -2.91 -10.18
N ILE A 42 0.42 -2.98 -9.06
CA ILE A 42 0.26 -4.04 -8.07
C ILE A 42 -0.27 -3.43 -6.78
N LEU A 43 -1.45 -3.86 -6.35
CA LEU A 43 -1.98 -3.53 -5.03
C LEU A 43 -1.30 -4.41 -3.98
N ALA A 44 -0.92 -3.78 -2.88
CA ALA A 44 -0.39 -4.43 -1.71
C ALA A 44 -1.34 -4.19 -0.53
N TYR A 45 -1.83 -5.26 0.10
CA TYR A 45 -2.68 -5.18 1.29
C TYR A 45 -1.99 -5.75 2.51
N TYR A 46 -2.02 -5.02 3.62
CA TYR A 46 -1.34 -5.34 4.88
C TYR A 46 -2.33 -5.39 6.05
N SER A 47 -1.86 -5.92 7.18
CA SER A 47 -2.59 -5.88 8.45
C SER A 47 -2.70 -4.46 9.01
N SER A 48 -3.44 -4.28 10.10
CA SER A 48 -3.50 -2.98 10.79
C SER A 48 -2.14 -2.51 11.33
N CYS A 49 -1.22 -3.44 11.59
CA CYS A 49 0.15 -3.14 12.02
C CYS A 49 1.09 -2.79 10.86
N GLY A 50 0.63 -2.92 9.61
CA GLY A 50 1.42 -2.63 8.43
C GLY A 50 2.44 -3.72 8.09
N PRO A 51 3.45 -3.40 7.27
CA PRO A 51 4.46 -4.34 6.81
C PRO A 51 5.50 -4.69 7.89
N THR A 52 5.99 -5.94 7.89
CA THR A 52 7.02 -6.40 8.84
C THR A 52 8.37 -5.70 8.68
N ASN A 53 8.76 -5.37 7.44
CA ASN A 53 9.97 -4.59 7.15
C ASN A 53 9.58 -3.25 6.53
N PHE A 54 9.03 -2.37 7.36
CA PHE A 54 8.54 -1.06 6.92
C PHE A 54 9.64 -0.21 6.27
N ALA A 55 10.86 -0.25 6.80
CA ALA A 55 11.98 0.53 6.28
C ALA A 55 12.33 0.16 4.83
N GLU A 56 12.43 -1.14 4.52
CA GLU A 56 12.69 -1.62 3.17
C GLU A 56 11.57 -1.24 2.19
N LEU A 57 10.31 -1.43 2.60
CA LEU A 57 9.16 -1.05 1.76
C LEU A 57 9.17 0.45 1.50
N GLU A 58 9.36 1.27 2.54
CA GLU A 58 9.33 2.73 2.39
C GLU A 58 10.52 3.26 1.58
N GLU A 59 11.71 2.66 1.70
CA GLU A 59 12.86 2.98 0.83
C GLU A 59 12.51 2.75 -0.64
N ARG A 60 11.91 1.59 -0.97
CA ARG A 60 11.50 1.26 -2.34
C ARG A 60 10.37 2.17 -2.82
N LEU A 61 9.36 2.43 -1.99
CA LEU A 61 8.30 3.38 -2.33
C LEU A 61 8.83 4.80 -2.54
N ALA A 62 9.84 5.24 -1.77
CA ALA A 62 10.49 6.53 -1.95
C ALA A 62 11.23 6.62 -3.28
N SER A 63 11.96 5.57 -3.66
CA SER A 63 12.61 5.47 -4.97
C SER A 63 11.60 5.57 -6.13
N ILE A 64 10.46 4.87 -6.01
CA ILE A 64 9.37 4.93 -7.01
C ILE A 64 8.78 6.35 -7.09
N ARG A 65 8.60 7.03 -5.96
CA ARG A 65 8.12 8.43 -5.95
C ARG A 65 9.11 9.36 -6.62
N GLU A 66 10.41 9.21 -6.38
CA GLU A 66 11.45 9.99 -7.05
C GLU A 66 11.41 9.78 -8.58
N GLY A 67 11.31 8.52 -9.01
CA GLY A 67 11.13 8.18 -10.42
C GLY A 67 9.88 8.85 -11.04
N ARG A 68 8.79 8.97 -10.28
CA ARG A 68 7.58 9.70 -10.73
C ARG A 68 7.83 11.21 -10.87
N TYR A 69 8.57 11.84 -9.98
CA TYR A 69 8.94 13.26 -10.11
C TYR A 69 9.76 13.51 -11.38
N LEU A 70 10.80 12.71 -11.61
CA LEU A 70 11.63 12.81 -12.82
C LEU A 70 10.80 12.60 -14.08
N ARG A 71 9.95 11.56 -14.10
CA ARG A 71 9.03 11.28 -15.21
C ARG A 71 8.10 12.46 -15.50
N ALA A 72 7.56 13.10 -14.46
CA ALA A 72 6.72 14.29 -14.61
C ALA A 72 7.48 15.44 -15.28
N GLN A 73 8.71 15.71 -14.85
CA GLN A 73 9.56 16.74 -15.47
C GLN A 73 9.81 16.45 -16.96
N THR A 74 10.07 15.19 -17.32
CA THR A 74 10.21 14.79 -18.73
C THR A 74 8.92 15.02 -19.52
N MET A 75 7.75 14.72 -18.97
CA MET A 75 6.47 15.01 -19.64
C MET A 75 6.29 16.51 -19.88
N LEU A 76 6.64 17.36 -18.92
CA LEU A 76 6.56 18.82 -19.06
C LEU A 76 7.51 19.37 -20.12
N GLN A 77 8.72 18.82 -20.21
CA GLN A 77 9.67 19.16 -21.27
C GLN A 77 9.13 18.78 -22.66
N LYS A 78 8.54 17.59 -22.79
CA LYS A 78 7.90 17.15 -24.05
C LYS A 78 6.73 18.04 -24.42
N LEU A 79 5.85 18.38 -23.48
CA LEU A 79 4.74 19.31 -23.70
C LEU A 79 5.22 20.71 -24.11
N LYS A 80 6.31 21.21 -23.51
CA LYS A 80 6.95 22.47 -23.94
C LYS A 80 7.42 22.41 -25.38
N ALA A 81 8.05 21.31 -25.81
CA ALA A 81 8.46 21.12 -27.21
C ALA A 81 7.26 21.06 -28.18
N LEU A 82 6.10 20.60 -27.69
CA LEU A 82 4.82 20.62 -28.40
C LEU A 82 4.09 21.98 -28.32
N LYS A 83 4.77 23.05 -27.87
CA LYS A 83 4.21 24.41 -27.69
C LYS A 83 3.08 24.49 -26.65
N MET A 84 3.06 23.58 -25.67
CA MET A 84 2.11 23.56 -24.55
C MET A 84 2.86 23.61 -23.20
N PRO A 85 3.61 24.69 -22.90
CA PRO A 85 4.37 24.76 -21.65
C PRO A 85 3.43 24.75 -20.43
N LEU A 86 3.78 23.94 -19.44
CA LEU A 86 3.15 23.87 -18.13
C LEU A 86 4.21 24.11 -17.04
N LYS A 87 3.83 24.86 -16.01
CA LYS A 87 4.69 25.15 -14.85
C LYS A 87 4.71 23.94 -13.90
N SER A 88 5.89 23.54 -13.44
CA SER A 88 6.06 22.47 -12.46
C SER A 88 5.25 22.70 -11.19
N GLU A 89 5.21 23.94 -10.72
CA GLU A 89 4.52 24.34 -9.48
C GLU A 89 3.01 24.15 -9.61
N HIS A 90 2.47 24.39 -10.80
CA HIS A 90 1.04 24.22 -11.06
C HIS A 90 0.65 22.74 -11.05
N VAL A 91 1.47 21.87 -11.63
CA VAL A 91 1.24 20.42 -11.61
C VAL A 91 1.39 19.86 -10.19
N ALA A 92 2.41 20.33 -9.45
CA ALA A 92 2.62 19.94 -8.05
C ALA A 92 1.43 20.35 -7.16
N ARG A 93 0.90 21.57 -7.34
CA ARG A 93 -0.31 22.02 -6.64
C ARG A 93 -1.51 21.11 -6.91
N ILE A 94 -1.70 20.64 -8.15
CA ILE A 94 -2.79 19.72 -8.50
C ILE A 94 -2.59 18.34 -7.88
N ALA A 95 -1.33 17.89 -7.74
CA ALA A 95 -1.01 16.63 -7.08
C ALA A 95 -1.24 16.67 -5.56
N GLY A 96 -0.97 17.82 -4.95
CA GLY A 96 -1.05 18.03 -3.50
C GLY A 96 0.29 17.83 -2.79
N ASP A 97 0.35 18.27 -1.55
CA ASP A 97 1.59 18.31 -0.78
C ASP A 97 2.13 16.89 -0.53
N GLY A 98 3.42 16.68 -0.84
CA GLY A 98 4.09 15.39 -0.68
C GLY A 98 3.68 14.32 -1.72
N VAL A 99 2.87 14.66 -2.72
CA VAL A 99 2.41 13.71 -3.74
C VAL A 99 3.24 13.85 -5.03
N ALA A 100 3.88 12.76 -5.44
CA ALA A 100 4.62 12.71 -6.70
C ALA A 100 3.66 12.80 -7.92
N PRO A 101 3.80 13.80 -8.82
CA PRO A 101 2.86 13.97 -9.91
C PRO A 101 2.85 12.81 -10.92
N GLY A 102 1.70 12.13 -11.05
CA GLY A 102 1.39 11.24 -12.16
C GLY A 102 0.83 11.91 -13.42
N ARG A 103 0.62 11.10 -14.47
CA ARG A 103 0.01 11.51 -15.76
C ARG A 103 -1.33 12.20 -15.61
N LEU A 104 -2.15 11.76 -14.65
CA LEU A 104 -3.46 12.37 -14.38
C LEU A 104 -3.34 13.84 -13.93
N HIS A 105 -2.36 14.19 -13.10
CA HIS A 105 -2.15 15.58 -12.67
C HIS A 105 -1.66 16.44 -13.84
N VAL A 106 -0.83 15.89 -14.72
CA VAL A 106 -0.43 16.57 -15.97
C VAL A 106 -1.64 16.77 -16.88
N ALA A 107 -2.50 15.76 -17.05
CA ALA A 107 -3.73 15.88 -17.83
C ALA A 107 -4.67 16.97 -17.28
N ARG A 108 -4.86 17.01 -15.96
CA ARG A 108 -5.64 18.08 -15.29
C ARG A 108 -5.02 19.46 -15.53
N ALA A 109 -3.70 19.58 -15.40
CA ALA A 109 -2.99 20.83 -15.72
C ALA A 109 -3.16 21.25 -17.18
N MET A 110 -3.19 20.32 -18.13
CA MET A 110 -3.48 20.61 -19.54
C MET A 110 -4.90 21.13 -19.75
N VAL A 111 -5.88 20.60 -19.01
CA VAL A 111 -7.28 21.08 -19.03
C VAL A 111 -7.39 22.47 -18.40
N GLU A 112 -6.81 22.68 -17.21
CA GLU A 112 -6.81 23.99 -16.54
C GLU A 112 -6.13 25.08 -17.40
N ALA A 113 -5.07 24.72 -18.13
CA ALA A 113 -4.38 25.59 -19.07
C ALA A 113 -5.08 25.73 -20.44
N ARG A 114 -6.24 25.08 -20.65
CA ARG A 114 -7.03 25.09 -21.91
C ARG A 114 -6.29 24.58 -23.14
N TYR A 115 -5.30 23.70 -22.97
CA TYR A 115 -4.66 23.00 -24.10
C TYR A 115 -5.49 21.84 -24.63
N VAL A 116 -6.38 21.30 -23.79
CA VAL A 116 -7.30 20.21 -24.10
C VAL A 116 -8.63 20.43 -23.41
N ASP A 117 -9.71 19.93 -24.01
CA ASP A 117 -11.10 20.13 -23.55
C ASP A 117 -11.42 19.30 -22.29
N ASN A 118 -10.78 18.14 -22.16
CA ASN A 118 -11.00 17.21 -21.06
C ASN A 118 -9.84 16.22 -20.89
N ILE A 119 -9.84 15.51 -19.77
CA ILE A 119 -8.81 14.53 -19.40
C ILE A 119 -8.69 13.41 -20.46
N LYS A 120 -9.82 12.94 -20.99
CA LYS A 120 -9.85 11.89 -22.02
C LYS A 120 -9.10 12.32 -23.28
N GLN A 121 -9.27 13.57 -23.71
CA GLN A 121 -8.54 14.14 -24.84
C GLN A 121 -7.02 14.22 -24.56
N ALA A 122 -6.63 14.60 -23.33
CA ALA A 122 -5.23 14.64 -22.91
C ALA A 122 -4.56 13.26 -23.04
N PHE A 123 -5.21 12.21 -22.55
CA PHE A 123 -4.71 10.83 -22.67
C PHE A 123 -4.70 10.38 -24.13
N ASN A 124 -5.78 10.53 -24.87
CA ASN A 124 -5.88 10.03 -26.24
C ASN A 124 -4.89 10.68 -27.22
N LYS A 125 -4.58 11.97 -27.05
CA LYS A 125 -3.70 12.71 -27.98
C LYS A 125 -2.24 12.76 -27.55
N TYR A 126 -1.97 12.83 -26.23
CA TYR A 126 -0.64 13.21 -25.74
C TYR A 126 -0.03 12.23 -24.75
N LEU A 127 -0.82 11.72 -23.80
CA LEU A 127 -0.32 11.02 -22.61
C LEU A 127 -0.54 9.48 -22.62
N TYR A 128 -1.11 8.93 -23.70
CA TYR A 128 -1.23 7.48 -23.89
C TYR A 128 0.15 6.80 -23.95
N ASP A 129 0.19 5.49 -23.76
CA ASP A 129 1.45 4.74 -23.76
C ASP A 129 2.17 4.84 -25.11
N GLY A 130 3.36 5.43 -25.12
CA GLY A 130 4.13 5.72 -26.33
C GLY A 130 3.74 7.03 -27.04
N GLY A 131 2.83 7.82 -26.46
CA GLY A 131 2.38 9.09 -27.03
C GLY A 131 3.40 10.24 -26.97
N PRO A 132 3.09 11.38 -27.63
CA PRO A 132 4.04 12.49 -27.80
C PRO A 132 4.60 13.08 -26.51
N ALA A 133 3.78 13.13 -25.46
CA ALA A 133 4.17 13.64 -24.14
C ALA A 133 4.37 12.53 -23.10
N TYR A 134 4.25 11.26 -23.50
CA TYR A 134 4.46 10.14 -22.61
C TYR A 134 5.92 10.01 -22.19
N ALA A 135 6.17 9.71 -20.92
CA ALA A 135 7.49 9.38 -20.41
C ALA A 135 7.38 8.18 -19.48
N THR A 136 8.41 7.35 -19.47
CA THR A 136 8.63 6.27 -18.50
C THR A 136 9.67 6.72 -17.47
N GLY A 137 9.69 6.09 -16.30
CA GLY A 137 10.67 6.34 -15.25
C GLY A 137 11.55 5.12 -14.97
N ALA A 138 12.21 5.13 -13.81
CA ALA A 138 12.82 3.95 -13.23
C ALA A 138 11.77 3.20 -12.40
N GLU A 139 10.72 2.69 -13.05
CA GLU A 139 9.75 1.85 -12.37
C GLU A 139 10.37 0.51 -11.95
N ILE A 140 10.03 0.04 -10.75
CA ILE A 140 10.41 -1.29 -10.27
C ILE A 140 9.86 -2.38 -11.20
N HIS A 141 10.58 -3.49 -11.37
CA HIS A 141 10.04 -4.63 -12.10
C HIS A 141 8.85 -5.24 -11.37
N SER A 142 7.81 -5.64 -12.10
CA SER A 142 6.58 -6.16 -11.51
C SER A 142 6.78 -7.37 -10.61
N GLU A 143 7.67 -8.29 -10.99
CA GLU A 143 8.04 -9.46 -10.20
C GLU A 143 8.76 -9.05 -8.90
N GLU A 144 9.63 -8.05 -8.97
CA GLU A 144 10.34 -7.53 -7.79
C GLU A 144 9.35 -6.83 -6.84
N ALA A 145 8.37 -6.09 -7.37
CA ALA A 145 7.31 -5.47 -6.57
C ALA A 145 6.47 -6.53 -5.84
N ILE A 146 6.08 -7.60 -6.52
CA ILE A 146 5.34 -8.71 -5.90
C ILE A 146 6.18 -9.37 -4.80
N GLN A 147 7.45 -9.67 -5.09
CA GLN A 147 8.34 -10.28 -4.10
C GLN A 147 8.57 -9.39 -2.89
N LEU A 148 8.68 -8.07 -3.09
CA LEU A 148 8.76 -7.08 -2.02
C LEU A 148 7.50 -7.11 -1.15
N ILE A 149 6.31 -7.14 -1.76
CA ILE A 149 5.03 -7.21 -1.03
C ILE A 149 4.97 -8.50 -0.20
N CYS A 150 5.26 -9.65 -0.82
CA CYS A 150 5.21 -10.94 -0.14
C CYS A 150 6.18 -11.01 1.05
N ARG A 151 7.44 -10.60 0.87
CA ARG A 151 8.44 -10.65 1.96
C ARG A 151 8.23 -9.60 3.04
N THR A 152 7.46 -8.55 2.77
CA THR A 152 7.07 -7.54 3.77
C THR A 152 5.75 -7.87 4.47
N GLY A 153 5.16 -9.06 4.23
CA GLY A 153 3.96 -9.52 4.93
C GLY A 153 2.65 -9.00 4.32
N GLY A 154 2.65 -8.65 3.03
CA GLY A 154 1.48 -8.18 2.31
C GLY A 154 0.89 -9.22 1.35
N VAL A 155 -0.30 -8.92 0.85
CA VAL A 155 -0.97 -9.68 -0.22
C VAL A 155 -0.89 -8.88 -1.53
N ALA A 156 -0.32 -9.49 -2.57
CA ALA A 156 -0.11 -8.86 -3.87
C ALA A 156 -1.23 -9.18 -4.87
N ILE A 157 -1.86 -8.13 -5.42
CA ILE A 157 -3.01 -8.23 -6.33
C ILE A 157 -2.73 -7.38 -7.59
N LEU A 158 -3.00 -7.92 -8.78
CA LEU A 158 -2.89 -7.17 -10.03
C LEU A 158 -4.09 -6.25 -10.18
N ALA A 159 -3.86 -4.94 -10.19
CA ALA A 159 -4.89 -3.93 -10.39
C ALA A 159 -5.27 -3.81 -11.87
N HIS A 160 -6.55 -3.52 -12.10
CA HIS A 160 -7.17 -3.18 -13.39
C HIS A 160 -6.57 -3.87 -14.63
N PRO A 161 -6.48 -5.21 -14.66
CA PRO A 161 -5.74 -5.94 -15.68
C PRO A 161 -6.32 -5.82 -17.10
N TRP A 162 -7.54 -5.30 -17.23
CA TRP A 162 -8.17 -4.93 -18.50
C TRP A 162 -7.47 -3.81 -19.26
N GLY A 163 -6.58 -3.05 -18.61
CA GLY A 163 -5.73 -2.06 -19.28
C GLY A 163 -4.50 -2.65 -19.99
N LEU A 164 -4.21 -3.94 -19.77
CA LEU A 164 -3.00 -4.59 -20.27
C LEU A 164 -3.15 -5.06 -21.71
N LYS A 165 -2.04 -5.08 -22.46
CA LYS A 165 -2.04 -5.57 -23.85
C LYS A 165 -2.19 -7.08 -23.93
N ASN A 166 -1.54 -7.82 -23.02
CA ASN A 166 -1.60 -9.28 -22.96
C ASN A 166 -1.76 -9.77 -21.51
N PRO A 167 -2.95 -9.62 -20.91
CA PRO A 167 -3.18 -9.94 -19.51
C PRO A 167 -2.87 -11.40 -19.16
N VAL A 168 -3.13 -12.35 -20.06
CA VAL A 168 -2.87 -13.78 -19.81
C VAL A 168 -1.38 -14.05 -19.62
N SER A 169 -0.52 -13.49 -20.47
CA SER A 169 0.93 -13.67 -20.35
C SER A 169 1.48 -12.99 -19.10
N VAL A 170 0.99 -11.79 -18.78
CA VAL A 170 1.36 -11.05 -17.56
C VAL A 170 0.97 -11.88 -16.33
N VAL A 171 -0.29 -12.27 -16.21
CA VAL A 171 -0.80 -13.04 -15.06
C VAL A 171 -0.01 -14.33 -14.86
N ARG A 172 0.26 -15.09 -15.93
CA ARG A 172 1.07 -16.31 -15.86
C ARG A 172 2.45 -16.07 -15.24
N LYS A 173 3.15 -15.01 -15.68
CA LYS A 173 4.49 -14.68 -15.20
C LYS A 173 4.47 -14.15 -13.77
N LEU A 174 3.54 -13.26 -13.46
CA LEU A 174 3.38 -12.68 -12.13
C LEU A 174 2.93 -13.72 -11.10
N LYS A 175 2.10 -14.70 -11.50
CA LYS A 175 1.75 -15.85 -10.64
C LYS A 175 3.00 -16.61 -10.19
N ALA A 176 3.95 -16.86 -11.11
CA ALA A 176 5.21 -17.51 -10.78
C ALA A 176 6.10 -16.67 -9.84
N ALA A 177 5.90 -15.35 -9.80
CA ALA A 177 6.59 -14.44 -8.87
C ALA A 177 5.91 -14.30 -7.50
N GLY A 178 4.74 -14.91 -7.30
CA GLY A 178 3.99 -14.88 -6.04
C GLY A 178 2.71 -14.04 -6.06
N LEU A 179 2.19 -13.66 -7.23
CA LEU A 179 0.90 -12.97 -7.33
C LEU A 179 -0.23 -13.81 -6.69
N GLN A 180 -1.04 -13.20 -5.84
CA GLN A 180 -2.09 -13.89 -5.08
C GLN A 180 -3.49 -13.61 -5.59
N GLY A 181 -3.70 -12.50 -6.30
CA GLY A 181 -5.01 -12.17 -6.87
C GLY A 181 -4.96 -11.19 -8.03
N ILE A 182 -6.13 -10.95 -8.61
CA ILE A 182 -6.35 -9.94 -9.65
C ILE A 182 -7.68 -9.24 -9.40
N GLU A 183 -7.81 -8.01 -9.88
CA GLU A 183 -9.10 -7.35 -9.96
C GLU A 183 -9.95 -7.94 -11.09
N VAL A 184 -11.19 -8.30 -10.76
CA VAL A 184 -12.21 -8.81 -11.70
C VAL A 184 -13.53 -8.04 -11.60
N TYR A 185 -13.77 -7.34 -10.49
CA TYR A 185 -14.99 -6.56 -10.27
C TYR A 185 -14.76 -5.07 -10.57
N ARG A 186 -15.68 -4.49 -11.33
CA ARG A 186 -15.73 -3.09 -11.78
C ARG A 186 -17.13 -2.51 -11.54
N SER A 187 -17.30 -1.21 -11.78
CA SER A 187 -18.61 -0.56 -11.67
C SER A 187 -19.62 -0.99 -12.71
N ASP A 188 -19.15 -1.35 -13.89
CA ASP A 188 -19.94 -1.92 -14.98
C ASP A 188 -20.16 -3.44 -14.83
N GLY A 189 -19.70 -4.03 -13.72
CA GLY A 189 -19.92 -5.44 -13.37
C GLY A 189 -18.64 -6.27 -13.38
N LYS A 190 -18.74 -7.53 -13.82
CA LYS A 190 -17.59 -8.43 -13.93
C LYS A 190 -16.84 -8.18 -15.23
N ALA A 191 -15.53 -8.00 -15.15
CA ALA A 191 -14.69 -7.90 -16.34
C ALA A 191 -14.63 -9.26 -17.05
N ALA A 192 -15.17 -9.34 -18.26
CA ALA A 192 -15.26 -10.59 -19.02
C ALA A 192 -13.89 -11.27 -19.19
N GLY A 193 -13.83 -12.59 -18.99
CA GLY A 193 -12.60 -13.39 -19.14
C GLY A 193 -11.64 -13.34 -17.95
N PHE A 194 -11.70 -12.30 -17.11
CA PHE A 194 -10.80 -12.19 -15.95
C PHE A 194 -11.21 -13.09 -14.79
N HIS A 195 -12.50 -13.41 -14.68
CA HIS A 195 -12.95 -14.37 -13.68
C HIS A 195 -12.41 -15.77 -13.97
N GLU A 196 -12.50 -16.20 -15.24
CA GLU A 196 -11.98 -17.48 -15.73
C GLU A 196 -10.45 -17.52 -15.67
N LEU A 197 -9.78 -16.39 -15.98
CA LEU A 197 -8.33 -16.27 -15.84
C LEU A 197 -7.89 -16.41 -14.37
N ALA A 198 -8.61 -15.78 -13.45
CA ALA A 198 -8.35 -15.94 -12.02
C ALA A 198 -8.54 -17.39 -11.58
N ASP A 199 -9.59 -18.06 -12.04
CA ASP A 199 -9.84 -19.49 -11.75
C ASP A 199 -8.71 -20.39 -12.29
N ALA A 200 -8.30 -20.18 -13.54
CA ALA A 200 -7.25 -20.96 -14.19
C ALA A 200 -5.90 -20.89 -13.46
N TYR A 201 -5.60 -19.76 -12.82
CA TYR A 201 -4.35 -19.55 -12.06
C TYR A 201 -4.53 -19.62 -10.54
N GLN A 202 -5.72 -19.99 -10.05
CA GLN A 202 -6.05 -20.04 -8.61
C GLN A 202 -5.68 -18.73 -7.92
N LEU A 203 -6.24 -17.63 -8.42
CA LEU A 203 -6.01 -16.27 -7.96
C LEU A 203 -7.27 -15.75 -7.26
N LEU A 204 -7.06 -14.97 -6.19
CA LEU A 204 -8.11 -14.22 -5.53
C LEU A 204 -8.76 -13.24 -6.50
N LYS A 205 -10.07 -13.05 -6.34
CA LYS A 205 -10.91 -12.20 -7.18
C LYS A 205 -11.33 -10.99 -6.37
N LEU A 206 -10.72 -9.84 -6.65
CA LEU A 206 -11.03 -8.59 -5.96
C LEU A 206 -11.58 -7.54 -6.93
N GLY A 207 -11.84 -6.35 -6.42
CA GLY A 207 -12.14 -5.19 -7.22
C GLY A 207 -12.15 -3.94 -6.37
N GLY A 208 -12.34 -2.81 -7.04
CA GLY A 208 -12.36 -1.51 -6.42
C GLY A 208 -12.89 -0.48 -7.40
N SER A 209 -13.35 0.65 -6.89
CA SER A 209 -13.85 1.74 -7.73
C SER A 209 -12.75 2.49 -8.47
N ASP A 210 -11.49 2.33 -8.06
CA ASP A 210 -10.36 3.16 -8.53
C ASP A 210 -10.70 4.66 -8.46
N PHE A 211 -11.30 5.07 -7.34
CA PHE A 211 -11.83 6.42 -7.15
C PHE A 211 -10.71 7.45 -6.92
N HIS A 212 -10.77 8.58 -7.63
CA HIS A 212 -9.74 9.62 -7.64
C HIS A 212 -10.29 11.03 -7.32
N GLY A 213 -11.56 11.15 -6.92
CA GLY A 213 -12.22 12.42 -6.63
C GLY A 213 -12.16 13.43 -7.78
N ARG A 214 -12.21 12.96 -9.04
CA ARG A 214 -12.27 13.77 -10.26
C ARG A 214 -13.61 14.51 -10.37
N GLY A 215 -14.69 13.89 -9.90
CA GLY A 215 -16.05 14.33 -10.16
C GLY A 215 -16.46 14.13 -11.63
N GLY A 216 -17.77 14.10 -11.89
CA GLY A 216 -18.33 13.90 -13.22
C GLY A 216 -18.72 12.45 -13.53
N PRO A 217 -19.35 12.21 -14.70
CA PRO A 217 -20.03 10.94 -14.99
C PRO A 217 -19.10 9.76 -15.29
N ASP A 218 -17.82 10.03 -15.61
CA ASP A 218 -16.85 9.01 -16.03
C ASP A 218 -16.04 8.43 -14.84
N GLU A 219 -16.31 8.86 -13.61
CA GLU A 219 -15.66 8.34 -12.40
C GLU A 219 -16.63 7.45 -11.62
N THR A 220 -16.11 6.32 -11.11
CA THR A 220 -16.88 5.43 -10.26
C THR A 220 -16.77 5.87 -8.80
N ASP A 221 -17.89 6.22 -8.19
CA ASP A 221 -17.92 6.57 -6.76
C ASP A 221 -17.54 5.40 -5.85
N LEU A 222 -17.06 5.76 -4.65
CA LEU A 222 -16.81 4.80 -3.57
C LEU A 222 -18.07 3.96 -3.27
N GLY A 223 -17.89 2.65 -3.09
CA GLY A 223 -18.97 1.71 -2.76
C GLY A 223 -19.87 1.30 -3.94
N LYS A 224 -19.61 1.79 -5.17
CA LYS A 224 -20.39 1.40 -6.35
C LYS A 224 -19.96 0.07 -6.97
N VAL A 225 -18.74 -0.40 -6.68
CA VAL A 225 -18.26 -1.71 -7.13
C VAL A 225 -18.72 -2.76 -6.13
N ASN A 226 -19.62 -3.63 -6.57
CA ASN A 226 -20.12 -4.71 -5.74
C ASN A 226 -19.16 -5.90 -5.75
N ILE A 227 -18.58 -6.21 -4.60
CA ILE A 227 -17.71 -7.38 -4.39
C ILE A 227 -18.51 -8.38 -3.56
N PRO A 228 -18.71 -9.63 -4.04
CA PRO A 228 -19.43 -10.63 -3.27
C PRO A 228 -18.76 -10.91 -1.93
N ASP A 229 -19.54 -11.11 -0.88
CA ASP A 229 -19.02 -11.45 0.45
C ASP A 229 -18.12 -12.69 0.43
N SER A 230 -18.43 -13.65 -0.45
CA SER A 230 -17.60 -14.84 -0.68
C SER A 230 -16.19 -14.49 -1.16
N ALA A 231 -16.04 -13.49 -2.04
CA ALA A 231 -14.74 -13.04 -2.51
C ALA A 231 -13.93 -12.40 -1.38
N MET A 232 -14.58 -11.62 -0.51
CA MET A 232 -13.93 -11.06 0.69
C MET A 232 -13.56 -12.15 1.70
N HIS A 233 -14.39 -13.17 1.86
CA HIS A 233 -14.09 -14.31 2.73
C HIS A 233 -12.88 -15.11 2.24
N GLU A 234 -12.81 -15.42 0.94
CA GLU A 234 -11.65 -16.09 0.33
C GLU A 234 -10.38 -15.22 0.43
N PHE A 235 -10.49 -13.91 0.22
CA PHE A 235 -9.38 -13.00 0.45
C PHE A 235 -8.87 -13.08 1.89
N LEU A 236 -9.75 -13.03 2.89
CA LEU A 236 -9.36 -13.09 4.30
C LEU A 236 -8.75 -14.43 4.68
N LYS A 237 -9.20 -15.56 4.12
CA LYS A 237 -8.58 -16.88 4.33
C LYS A 237 -7.11 -16.90 3.93
N VAL A 238 -6.75 -16.20 2.86
CA VAL A 238 -5.35 -16.10 2.40
C VAL A 238 -4.59 -15.03 3.18
N ALA A 239 -5.22 -13.88 3.42
CA ALA A 239 -4.57 -12.73 4.03
C ALA A 239 -4.28 -12.93 5.52
N GLN A 240 -5.19 -13.53 6.29
CA GLN A 240 -5.08 -13.63 7.75
C GLN A 240 -3.82 -14.39 8.22
N PRO A 241 -3.46 -15.57 7.67
CA PRO A 241 -2.22 -16.24 8.07
C PRO A 241 -0.96 -15.42 7.77
N ILE A 242 -0.93 -14.74 6.61
CA ILE A 242 0.19 -13.88 6.21
C ILE A 242 0.32 -12.70 7.17
N TRP A 243 -0.80 -12.05 7.47
CA TRP A 243 -0.86 -10.92 8.40
C TRP A 243 -0.53 -11.34 9.82
N HIS A 244 -0.96 -12.52 10.25
CA HIS A 244 -0.61 -13.09 11.54
C HIS A 244 0.91 -13.24 11.70
N ASP A 245 1.56 -13.87 10.72
CA ASP A 245 3.01 -14.05 10.75
C ASP A 245 3.73 -12.70 10.68
N ALA A 246 3.21 -11.76 9.89
CA ALA A 246 3.73 -10.41 9.80
C ALA A 246 3.66 -9.67 11.14
N ILE A 247 2.51 -9.71 11.82
CA ILE A 247 2.28 -9.14 13.14
C ILE A 247 3.22 -9.77 14.17
N LYS A 248 3.32 -11.11 14.17
CA LYS A 248 4.24 -11.84 15.05
C LYS A 248 5.67 -11.36 14.86
N ASN A 249 6.13 -11.23 13.63
CA ASN A 249 7.49 -10.78 13.35
C ASN A 249 7.74 -9.33 13.78
N ILE A 250 6.76 -8.42 13.60
CA ILE A 250 6.83 -7.02 14.09
C ILE A 250 6.96 -7.00 15.61
N LEU A 251 6.15 -7.80 16.31
CA LEU A 251 6.17 -7.85 17.77
C LEU A 251 7.47 -8.47 18.29
N LEU A 252 8.04 -9.45 17.58
CA LEU A 252 9.34 -10.03 17.89
C LEU A 252 10.48 -9.04 17.69
N SER A 253 10.51 -8.28 16.59
CA SER A 253 11.54 -7.27 16.36
C SER A 253 11.48 -6.17 17.42
N PHE A 254 10.27 -5.73 17.77
CA PHE A 254 10.04 -4.78 18.84
C PHE A 254 10.58 -5.28 20.20
N ALA A 255 10.32 -6.55 20.54
CA ALA A 255 10.81 -7.14 21.79
C ALA A 255 12.35 -7.22 21.84
N GLU A 256 13.02 -7.49 20.71
CA GLU A 256 14.49 -7.50 20.68
C GLU A 256 15.09 -6.09 20.74
N GLU A 257 14.49 -5.09 20.08
CA GLU A 257 14.96 -3.70 20.15
C GLU A 257 14.80 -3.08 21.54
N THR A 258 13.69 -3.36 22.21
CA THR A 258 13.44 -2.88 23.58
C THR A 258 14.42 -3.49 24.59
N LYS A 259 14.82 -4.76 24.43
CA LYS A 259 15.92 -5.36 25.22
C LYS A 259 17.25 -4.64 25.00
N ALA A 260 17.53 -4.21 23.77
CA ALA A 260 18.80 -3.59 23.41
C ALA A 260 18.94 -2.13 23.87
N ILE A 261 17.84 -1.36 23.88
CA ILE A 261 17.86 0.09 24.09
C ILE A 261 17.27 0.51 25.46
N GLY A 262 16.61 -0.40 26.18
CA GLY A 262 15.86 -0.07 27.39
C GLY A 262 14.50 0.59 27.09
N PHE A 263 13.62 0.60 28.08
CA PHE A 263 12.22 1.04 27.96
C PHE A 263 12.01 2.53 27.57
N ASP A 264 13.06 3.34 27.43
CA ASP A 264 12.94 4.76 27.04
C ASP A 264 12.84 5.01 25.52
N SER A 265 12.92 3.95 24.70
CA SER A 265 13.01 4.07 23.23
C SER A 265 11.70 3.91 22.45
N PHE A 266 10.56 3.98 23.14
CA PHE A 266 9.21 3.80 22.57
C PHE A 266 8.86 4.76 21.42
N GLY A 267 9.59 5.86 21.24
CA GLY A 267 9.34 6.85 20.19
C GLY A 267 9.56 6.37 18.75
N LYS A 268 10.34 5.30 18.53
CA LYS A 268 10.70 4.85 17.17
C LYS A 268 9.62 4.05 16.44
N TYR A 269 8.69 3.44 17.18
CA TYR A 269 7.60 2.64 16.62
C TYR A 269 6.26 3.39 16.61
N LYS A 270 6.29 4.73 16.63
CA LYS A 270 5.17 5.58 16.24
C LYS A 270 4.90 5.42 14.73
N CYS A 271 4.36 4.28 14.32
CA CYS A 271 3.77 4.12 13.01
C CYS A 271 2.37 3.52 13.18
N LEU A 272 1.40 4.20 12.55
CA LEU A 272 0.00 3.80 12.32
C LEU A 272 -1.09 4.22 13.31
N LYS A 273 -0.78 4.88 14.43
CA LYS A 273 -1.76 5.74 15.10
C LYS A 273 -1.11 7.07 15.48
N GLY A 274 -1.70 8.17 15.00
CA GLY A 274 -1.32 9.52 15.38
C GLY A 274 -1.29 9.67 16.90
N ASP A 275 -0.45 10.59 17.37
CA ASP A 275 -0.12 10.89 18.76
C ASP A 275 -1.09 10.33 19.81
N MET A 276 -0.81 9.12 20.30
CA MET A 276 -1.29 8.70 21.61
C MET A 276 -0.30 9.21 22.65
N HIS A 277 -0.61 10.37 23.24
CA HIS A 277 -0.08 10.73 24.54
C HIS A 277 -0.58 9.69 25.56
N LEU A 278 0.17 8.60 25.71
CA LEU A 278 0.04 7.73 26.88
C LEU A 278 0.55 8.54 28.07
N ARG A 279 -0.39 9.18 28.78
CA ARG A 279 -0.10 9.77 30.09
C ARG A 279 0.46 8.66 30.97
N ASN A 280 1.66 8.88 31.48
CA ASN A 280 2.22 8.16 32.62
C ASN A 280 1.25 8.27 33.79
N ASN A 281 0.30 7.35 33.89
CA ASN A 281 -0.53 7.20 35.09
C ASN A 281 -0.40 5.77 35.59
N ALA A 282 0.31 5.68 36.71
CA ALA A 282 0.20 4.69 37.79
C ALA A 282 -0.01 3.21 37.40
N LEU A 283 1.10 2.45 37.51
CA LEU A 283 1.18 1.09 38.05
C LEU A 283 -0.08 0.20 37.91
N GLY A 284 -0.40 -0.21 36.68
CA GLY A 284 -1.27 -1.36 36.40
C GLY A 284 -0.47 -2.65 36.21
N ASP A 285 -1.12 -3.79 36.31
CA ASP A 285 -0.48 -5.11 36.16
C ASP A 285 0.20 -5.23 34.78
N LYS A 286 1.33 -5.92 34.68
CA LYS A 286 2.17 -5.92 33.44
C LYS A 286 1.41 -6.46 32.22
N GLU A 287 0.49 -7.39 32.49
CA GLU A 287 -0.43 -7.96 31.52
C GLU A 287 -1.42 -6.92 30.98
N GLU A 288 -1.81 -5.96 31.82
CA GLU A 288 -2.72 -4.87 31.49
C GLU A 288 -2.06 -3.86 30.55
N ILE A 289 -0.78 -3.53 30.75
CA ILE A 289 -0.02 -2.65 29.84
C ILE A 289 0.15 -3.30 28.47
N VAL A 290 0.52 -4.58 28.42
CA VAL A 290 0.65 -5.34 27.18
C VAL A 290 -0.71 -5.46 26.48
N ALA A 291 -1.78 -5.76 27.22
CA ALA A 291 -3.13 -5.82 26.67
C ALA A 291 -3.62 -4.46 26.15
N LEU A 292 -3.32 -3.35 26.83
CA LEU A 292 -3.62 -1.99 26.38
C LEU A 292 -2.85 -1.65 25.09
N HIS A 293 -1.58 -2.05 25.00
CA HIS A 293 -0.79 -1.83 23.78
C HIS A 293 -1.29 -2.67 22.61
N LEU A 294 -1.46 -3.98 22.81
CA LEU A 294 -2.01 -4.88 21.78
C LEU A 294 -3.42 -4.47 21.35
N SER A 295 -4.27 -3.99 22.27
CA SER A 295 -5.61 -3.50 21.92
C SER A 295 -5.60 -2.18 21.13
N SER A 296 -4.56 -1.37 21.31
CA SER A 296 -4.37 -0.16 20.52
C SER A 296 -3.79 -0.44 19.13
N TRP A 297 -3.02 -1.52 18.93
CA TRP A 297 -2.37 -1.87 17.66
C TRP A 297 -3.19 -2.83 16.79
N LEU A 298 -3.86 -3.79 17.43
CA LEU A 298 -4.57 -4.88 16.75
C LEU A 298 -6.08 -4.65 16.76
N THR A 299 -6.76 -5.13 15.73
CA THR A 299 -8.21 -5.31 15.74
C THR A 299 -8.62 -6.47 16.67
N LYS A 300 -9.92 -6.60 16.97
CA LYS A 300 -10.43 -7.73 17.79
C LYS A 300 -10.14 -9.06 17.10
N GLU A 301 -10.32 -9.12 15.80
CA GLU A 301 -10.09 -10.30 14.97
C GLU A 301 -8.60 -10.69 14.94
N GLU A 302 -7.69 -9.72 14.79
CA GLU A 302 -6.25 -9.99 14.78
C GLU A 302 -5.77 -10.52 16.14
N ARG A 303 -6.31 -10.02 17.25
CA ARG A 303 -5.98 -10.55 18.59
C ARG A 303 -6.38 -12.00 18.78
N VAL A 304 -7.51 -12.43 18.21
CA VAL A 304 -7.96 -13.82 18.30
C VAL A 304 -7.03 -14.74 17.49
N THR A 305 -6.53 -14.26 16.35
CA THR A 305 -5.64 -15.07 15.49
C THR A 305 -4.20 -15.13 16.00
N VAL A 306 -3.73 -14.05 16.61
CA VAL A 306 -2.38 -13.93 17.15
C VAL A 306 -2.35 -14.66 18.49
N GLU A 307 -1.56 -15.74 18.60
CA GLU A 307 -1.36 -16.47 19.87
C GLU A 307 -0.97 -15.48 20.97
N GLU A 308 -1.98 -15.00 21.72
CA GLU A 308 -1.79 -13.94 22.71
C GLU A 308 -0.75 -14.37 23.75
N GLU A 309 -0.67 -15.66 24.04
CA GLU A 309 0.28 -16.25 24.99
C GLU A 309 1.74 -16.12 24.53
N ALA A 310 2.07 -16.34 23.25
CA ALA A 310 3.45 -16.29 22.77
C ALA A 310 4.04 -14.86 22.85
N ILE A 311 3.20 -13.85 22.60
CA ILE A 311 3.56 -12.44 22.71
C ILE A 311 3.53 -11.97 24.17
N LYS A 312 2.54 -12.40 24.96
CA LYS A 312 2.50 -12.15 26.41
C LYS A 312 3.76 -12.71 27.08
N LEU A 313 4.18 -13.94 26.76
CA LEU A 313 5.39 -14.59 27.29
C LEU A 313 6.69 -13.85 26.93
N LYS A 314 6.85 -13.38 25.68
CA LYS A 314 8.08 -12.65 25.29
C LYS A 314 8.13 -11.20 25.76
N LEU A 315 7.01 -10.48 25.75
CA LEU A 315 6.93 -9.11 26.26
C LEU A 315 7.07 -9.08 27.79
N SER A 316 6.43 -10.03 28.50
CA SER A 316 6.62 -10.16 29.95
C SER A 316 8.08 -10.45 30.33
N TYR A 317 8.78 -11.32 29.60
CA TYR A 317 10.21 -11.61 29.82
C TYR A 317 11.09 -10.35 29.64
N THR A 318 10.75 -9.49 28.69
CA THR A 318 11.46 -8.22 28.43
C THR A 318 11.23 -7.19 29.56
N VAL A 319 10.02 -7.13 30.12
CA VAL A 319 9.67 -6.30 31.30
C VAL A 319 10.28 -6.85 32.61
N ILE A 320 10.66 -8.13 32.67
CA ILE A 320 11.28 -8.75 33.86
C ILE A 320 12.75 -8.35 34.01
N CYS A 321 13.49 -8.19 32.90
CA CYS A 321 14.92 -7.85 32.95
C CYS A 321 15.22 -6.40 33.39
N ASP A 322 14.30 -5.45 33.22
CA ASP A 322 14.55 -4.04 33.58
C ASP A 322 14.44 -3.79 35.09
N LYS A 323 13.55 -4.51 35.80
CA LYS A 323 13.46 -4.44 37.27
C LYS A 323 14.61 -5.15 38.00
N GLY A 324 15.37 -6.01 37.30
CA GLY A 324 16.59 -6.62 37.86
C GLY A 324 17.75 -5.63 38.01
N LYS A 325 17.64 -4.42 37.44
CA LYS A 325 18.65 -3.35 37.57
C LYS A 325 18.28 -2.26 38.57
N GLU A 326 17.11 -2.32 39.20
CA GLU A 326 16.69 -1.41 40.27
C GLU A 326 16.40 -2.17 41.57
N THR A 327 17.43 -2.76 42.20
CA THR A 327 17.49 -2.86 43.67
C THR A 327 18.90 -3.20 44.14
N SER A 328 19.65 -2.18 44.54
CA SER A 328 20.31 -2.15 45.85
C SER A 328 20.70 -0.72 46.19
N VAL A 329 19.83 -0.06 46.96
CA VAL A 329 20.11 1.22 47.64
C VAL A 329 20.92 0.94 48.92
N VAL A 330 22.10 1.56 48.99
CA VAL A 330 22.81 2.18 50.14
C VAL A 330 22.43 1.75 51.58
N SER A 331 23.41 1.18 52.33
CA SER A 331 24.00 1.73 53.59
C SER A 331 24.49 0.63 54.57
N ARG A 332 25.81 0.57 54.76
CA ARG A 332 26.51 0.80 56.04
C ARG A 332 27.98 1.08 55.77
#